data_AF-A0A533YIX0-F1
#
_entry.id   AF-A0A533YIX0-F1
#
_cell.length_a   1.000
_cell.length_b   1.000
_cell.length_c   1.000
_cell.angle_alpha   90.00
_cell.angle_beta   90.00
_cell.angle_gamma   90.00
#
_symmetry.space_group_name_H-M   'P 1'
#
loop_
_entity.id
_entity.type
_entity.pdbx_description
1 polymer ?
#
loop_
_entity_poly.entity_id
_entity_poly.type
_entity_poly.pdbx_seq_one_letter_code
_entity_poly.pdbx_strand_id
1 'polypeptide(L)'
;MMTPQQHDPKLARTLILDELFDLSLYKALRNITDRDSQMVLDELIRVEAEHLAFWQRFFDTKLTALDFGRRFKLWFFVQICRIFGSTAVHLVLEAIEVYGVRKYLSL
;
A
#
# COMPACT_ATOMS: atom_id res chain seq x y z
N MET A 1 18.06 -31.16 -5.87
CA MET A 1 18.52 -29.92 -5.21
C MET A 1 17.80 -28.77 -5.87
N MET A 2 16.84 -28.14 -5.19
CA MET A 2 16.25 -26.88 -5.67
C MET A 2 17.27 -25.78 -5.42
N THR A 3 17.72 -25.12 -6.49
CA THR A 3 18.52 -23.90 -6.38
C THR A 3 17.74 -22.86 -5.57
N PRO A 4 18.37 -22.11 -4.64
CA PRO A 4 17.72 -20.95 -4.10
C PRO A 4 17.46 -20.01 -5.28
N GLN A 5 16.19 -19.75 -5.59
CA GLN A 5 15.83 -18.70 -6.53
C GLN A 5 16.46 -17.41 -5.99
N GLN A 6 17.52 -16.94 -6.65
CA GLN A 6 18.09 -15.62 -6.38
C GLN A 6 17.04 -14.61 -6.85
N HIS A 7 16.13 -14.26 -5.95
CA HIS A 7 15.11 -13.24 -6.20
C HIS A 7 15.81 -11.89 -6.40
N ASP A 8 15.32 -11.08 -7.34
CA ASP A 8 15.83 -9.72 -7.53
C ASP A 8 15.55 -8.88 -6.26
N PRO A 9 16.60 -8.47 -5.52
CA PRO A 9 16.43 -7.74 -4.27
C PRO A 9 15.79 -6.37 -4.47
N LYS A 10 15.91 -5.78 -5.67
CA LYS A 10 15.25 -4.50 -5.99
C LYS A 10 13.76 -4.69 -6.17
N LEU A 11 13.35 -5.76 -6.87
CA LEU A 11 11.95 -6.12 -7.02
C LEU A 11 11.31 -6.43 -5.67
N ALA A 12 11.98 -7.24 -4.85
CA ALA A 12 11.55 -7.59 -3.50
C ALA A 12 11.28 -6.34 -2.64
N ARG A 13 12.28 -5.43 -2.59
CA ARG A 13 12.16 -4.18 -1.85
C ARG A 13 11.04 -3.29 -2.41
N THR A 14 10.87 -3.24 -3.72
CA THR A 14 9.84 -2.40 -4.36
C THR A 14 8.45 -2.89 -3.99
N LEU A 15 8.16 -4.18 -4.19
CA LEU A 15 6.85 -4.76 -3.86
C LEU A 15 6.53 -4.60 -2.38
N ILE A 16 7.43 -4.98 -1.49
CA ILE A 16 7.20 -4.89 -0.03
C ILE A 16 6.95 -3.44 0.41
N LEU A 17 7.72 -2.47 -0.12
CA LEU A 17 7.56 -1.06 0.26
C LEU A 17 6.32 -0.41 -0.33
N ASP A 18 5.86 -0.87 -1.49
CA ASP A 18 4.63 -0.41 -2.11
C ASP A 18 3.43 -0.92 -1.31
N GLU A 19 3.36 -2.21 -0.99
CA GLU A 19 2.29 -2.74 -0.13
C GLU A 19 2.30 -2.11 1.27
N LEU A 20 3.50 -1.85 1.84
CA LEU A 20 3.60 -1.14 3.11
C LEU A 20 3.11 0.31 3.00
N PHE A 21 3.28 0.95 1.85
CA PHE A 21 2.80 2.31 1.61
C PHE A 21 1.28 2.34 1.52
N ASP A 22 0.69 1.44 0.73
CA ASP A 22 -0.76 1.33 0.54
C ASP A 22 -1.45 1.01 1.88
N LEU A 23 -0.94 0.02 2.62
CA LEU A 23 -1.40 -0.30 3.98
C LEU A 23 -1.34 0.91 4.93
N SER A 24 -0.24 1.68 4.88
CA SER A 24 -0.06 2.84 5.75
C SER A 24 -1.00 3.98 5.37
N LEU A 25 -1.21 4.19 4.07
CA LEU A 25 -2.13 5.20 3.55
C LEU A 25 -3.56 4.86 3.93
N TYR A 26 -4.02 3.62 3.70
CA TYR A 26 -5.38 3.20 4.01
C TYR A 26 -5.68 3.33 5.52
N LYS A 27 -4.75 2.93 6.39
CA LYS A 27 -4.86 3.17 7.83
C LYS A 27 -4.99 4.65 8.19
N ALA A 28 -4.24 5.52 7.51
CA ALA A 28 -4.30 6.96 7.76
C ALA A 28 -5.63 7.57 7.26
N LEU A 29 -6.10 7.17 6.08
CA LEU A 29 -7.36 7.62 5.50
C LEU A 29 -8.55 7.17 6.35
N ARG A 30 -8.51 5.93 6.87
CA ARG A 30 -9.57 5.38 7.74
C ARG A 30 -9.85 6.26 8.95
N ASN A 31 -8.82 6.90 9.51
CA ASN A 31 -8.93 7.75 10.69
C ASN A 31 -9.55 9.13 10.41
N ILE A 32 -9.72 9.50 9.13
CA ILE A 32 -10.21 10.82 8.72
C ILE A 32 -11.49 10.74 7.86
N THR A 33 -12.01 9.55 7.60
CA THR A 33 -13.17 9.32 6.73
C THR A 33 -14.43 8.97 7.51
N ASP A 34 -15.58 9.08 6.84
CA ASP A 34 -16.87 8.61 7.32
C ASP A 34 -16.95 7.08 7.44
N ARG A 35 -18.03 6.59 8.04
CA ARG A 35 -18.21 5.17 8.39
C ARG A 35 -18.30 4.25 7.18
N ASP A 36 -18.91 4.70 6.09
CA ASP A 36 -19.08 3.88 4.89
C ASP A 36 -17.72 3.70 4.21
N SER A 37 -16.95 4.78 4.10
CA SER A 37 -15.56 4.75 3.64
C SER A 37 -14.65 3.90 4.54
N GLN A 38 -14.86 3.92 5.86
CA GLN A 38 -14.10 3.09 6.80
C GLN A 38 -14.30 1.60 6.55
N MET A 39 -15.51 1.15 6.19
CA MET A 39 -15.77 -0.27 5.91
C MET A 39 -14.98 -0.76 4.69
N VAL A 40 -14.93 0.05 3.63
CA VAL A 40 -14.12 -0.27 2.44
C VAL A 40 -12.64 -0.28 2.79
N LEU A 41 -12.18 0.73 3.52
CA LEU A 41 -10.78 0.81 3.96
C LEU A 41 -10.38 -0.35 4.87
N ASP A 42 -11.27 -0.84 5.74
CA ASP A 42 -11.01 -2.01 6.58
C ASP A 42 -10.76 -3.28 5.78
N GLU A 43 -11.54 -3.48 4.71
CA GLU A 43 -11.34 -4.61 3.80
C GLU A 43 -10.02 -4.48 3.02
N LEU A 44 -9.72 -3.29 2.48
CA LEU A 44 -8.46 -3.03 1.78
C LEU A 44 -7.25 -3.20 2.70
N ILE A 45 -7.31 -2.70 3.94
CA ILE A 45 -6.25 -2.87 4.95
C ILE A 45 -5.98 -4.35 5.22
N ARG A 46 -7.02 -5.20 5.26
CA ARG A 46 -6.85 -6.64 5.43
C ARG A 46 -6.10 -7.25 4.24
N VAL A 47 -6.54 -6.94 3.02
CA VAL A 47 -5.92 -7.44 1.79
C VAL A 47 -4.45 -7.01 1.69
N GLU A 48 -4.13 -5.75 1.93
CA GLU A 48 -2.72 -5.29 1.85
C GLU A 48 -1.85 -5.84 2.99
N ALA A 49 -2.42 -6.13 4.16
CA ALA A 49 -1.69 -6.82 5.21
C ALA A 49 -1.33 -8.26 4.80
N GLU A 50 -2.22 -8.94 4.07
CA GLU A 50 -1.97 -10.28 3.52
C GLU A 50 -0.94 -10.23 2.39
N HIS A 51 -1.03 -9.27 1.46
CA HIS A 51 -0.02 -9.06 0.42
C HIS A 51 1.36 -8.76 1.01
N LEU A 52 1.44 -7.84 1.97
CA LEU A 52 2.69 -7.51 2.65
C LEU A 52 3.29 -8.76 3.32
N ALA A 53 2.48 -9.53 4.05
CA ALA A 53 2.94 -10.76 4.70
C ALA A 53 3.39 -11.81 3.68
N PHE A 54 2.69 -11.94 2.56
CA PHE A 54 3.04 -12.82 1.46
C PHE A 54 4.40 -12.45 0.88
N TRP A 55 4.61 -11.19 0.47
CA TRP A 55 5.86 -10.76 -0.15
C TRP A 55 7.06 -10.82 0.79
N GLN A 56 6.88 -10.45 2.07
CA GLN A 56 7.93 -10.58 3.07
C GLN A 56 8.37 -12.03 3.29
N ARG A 57 7.42 -12.98 3.25
CA ARG A 57 7.71 -14.42 3.36
C ARG A 57 8.34 -14.97 2.08
N PHE A 58 7.82 -14.58 0.92
CA PHE A 58 8.29 -15.05 -0.38
C PHE A 58 9.75 -14.65 -0.64
N PHE A 59 10.11 -13.41 -0.32
CA PHE A 59 11.47 -12.88 -0.50
C PHE A 59 12.37 -13.01 0.74
N ASP A 60 11.89 -13.66 1.81
CA ASP A 60 12.56 -13.75 3.11
C ASP A 60 13.15 -12.40 3.60
N THR A 61 12.42 -11.31 3.36
CA THR A 61 12.85 -9.93 3.61
C THR A 61 11.82 -9.20 4.44
N LYS A 62 12.21 -8.70 5.62
CA LYS A 62 11.31 -7.96 6.51
C LYS A 62 11.60 -6.46 6.47
N LEU A 63 10.72 -5.70 5.83
CA LEU A 63 10.72 -4.25 5.87
C LEU A 63 9.47 -3.75 6.59
N THR A 64 9.66 -3.07 7.72
CA THR A 64 8.58 -2.60 8.60
C THR A 64 8.41 -1.08 8.57
N ALA A 65 9.28 -0.37 7.86
CA ALA A 65 9.29 1.08 7.82
C ALA A 65 9.38 1.60 6.39
N LEU A 66 8.59 2.64 6.10
CA LEU A 66 8.69 3.39 4.86
C LEU A 66 9.95 4.24 4.84
N ASP A 67 10.54 4.38 3.65
CA ASP A 67 11.60 5.35 3.38
C ASP A 67 11.08 6.80 3.53
N PHE A 68 11.99 7.75 3.76
CA PHE A 68 11.65 9.17 3.95
C PHE A 68 10.79 9.76 2.81
N GLY A 69 11.12 9.45 1.55
CA GLY A 69 10.34 9.93 0.39
C GLY A 69 8.90 9.40 0.37
N ARG A 70 8.70 8.12 0.73
CA ARG A 70 7.37 7.51 0.84
C ARG A 70 6.58 8.08 2.02
N ARG A 71 7.24 8.38 3.15
CA ARG A 71 6.60 9.07 4.29
C ARG A 71 6.10 10.47 3.91
N PHE A 72 6.91 11.23 3.16
CA PHE A 72 6.49 12.55 2.68
C PHE A 72 5.30 12.43 1.70
N LYS A 73 5.36 11.48 0.76
CA LYS A 73 4.26 11.19 -0.17
C LYS A 73 2.97 10.82 0.58
N LEU A 74 3.06 9.97 1.61
CA LEU A 74 1.94 9.58 2.46
C LEU A 74 1.35 10.80 3.16
N TRP A 75 2.21 11.61 3.78
CA TRP A 75 1.78 12.83 4.45
C TRP A 75 1.03 13.76 3.47
N PHE A 76 1.56 13.95 2.26
CA PHE A 76 0.95 14.78 1.24
C PHE A 76 -0.46 14.31 0.84
N PHE A 77 -0.64 13.01 0.55
CA PHE A 77 -1.97 12.47 0.23
C PHE A 77 -2.93 12.62 1.40
N VAL A 78 -2.50 12.33 2.62
CA VAL A 78 -3.33 12.50 3.81
C VAL A 78 -3.74 13.96 3.98
N GLN A 79 -2.87 14.94 3.75
CA GLN A 79 -3.24 16.35 3.82
C GLN A 79 -4.28 16.74 2.76
N ILE A 80 -4.11 16.29 1.52
CA ILE A 80 -5.10 16.52 0.46
C ILE A 80 -6.45 15.94 0.86
N CYS A 81 -6.49 14.67 1.27
CA CYS A 81 -7.73 14.02 1.69
C CYS A 81 -8.38 14.70 2.91
N ARG A 82 -7.59 15.28 3.82
CA ARG A 82 -8.14 16.07 4.95
C ARG A 82 -8.77 17.39 4.51
N ILE A 83 -8.20 18.06 3.50
CA ILE A 83 -8.70 19.36 3.02
C ILE A 83 -9.94 19.17 2.14
N PHE A 84 -9.90 18.19 1.24
CA PHE A 84 -10.94 17.96 0.23
C PHE A 84 -11.98 16.91 0.65
N GLY A 85 -11.78 16.27 1.80
CA GLY A 85 -12.73 15.34 2.40
C GLY A 85 -12.95 14.04 1.62
N SER A 86 -14.14 13.47 1.77
CA SER A 86 -14.51 12.13 1.25
C SER A 86 -14.30 11.99 -0.27
N THR A 87 -14.62 13.02 -1.07
CA THR A 87 -14.42 12.97 -2.53
C THR A 87 -12.95 12.73 -2.90
N ALA A 88 -12.01 13.39 -2.24
CA ALA A 88 -10.59 13.17 -2.50
C ALA A 88 -10.13 11.78 -2.04
N VAL A 89 -10.70 11.26 -0.95
CA VAL A 89 -10.42 9.89 -0.51
C VAL A 89 -10.85 8.88 -1.58
N HIS A 90 -12.07 9.01 -2.11
CA HIS A 90 -12.55 8.12 -3.17
C HIS A 90 -11.69 8.19 -4.44
N LEU A 91 -11.31 9.40 -4.88
CA LEU A 91 -10.44 9.57 -6.04
C LEU A 91 -9.05 8.97 -5.82
N VAL A 92 -8.47 9.16 -4.63
CA VAL A 92 -7.17 8.58 -4.28
C VAL A 92 -7.25 7.06 -4.23
N LEU A 93 -8.31 6.50 -3.63
CA LEU A 93 -8.53 5.06 -3.60
C LEU A 93 -8.67 4.47 -5.00
N GLU A 94 -9.53 5.03 -5.83
CA GLU A 94 -9.74 4.56 -7.20
C GLU A 94 -8.44 4.61 -8.02
N ALA A 95 -7.69 5.72 -7.93
CA ALA A 95 -6.43 5.86 -8.65
C ALA A 95 -5.37 4.84 -8.21
N ILE A 96 -5.29 4.54 -6.90
CA ILE A 96 -4.32 3.59 -6.36
C ILE A 96 -4.70 2.16 -6.74
N GLU A 97 -5.96 1.76 -6.60
CA GLU A 97 -6.42 0.42 -6.96
C GLU A 97 -6.24 0.15 -8.47
N VAL A 98 -6.59 1.11 -9.33
CA VAL A 98 -6.35 1.00 -10.78
C VAL A 98 -4.85 0.89 -11.08
N TYR A 99 -4.01 1.67 -10.37
CA TYR A 99 -2.56 1.55 -10.51
C TYR A 99 -2.05 0.18 -10.06
N GLY A 100 -2.55 -0.35 -8.93
CA GLY A 100 -2.21 -1.66 -8.40
C GLY A 100 -2.51 -2.78 -9.39
N VAL A 101 -3.71 -2.80 -9.96
CA VAL A 101 -4.09 -3.79 -11.00
C VAL A 101 -3.18 -3.68 -12.22
N ARG A 102 -2.94 -2.45 -12.72
CA ARG A 102 -2.06 -2.24 -13.88
C ARG A 102 -0.62 -2.67 -13.61
N LYS A 103 -0.11 -2.41 -12.40
CA LYS A 103 1.21 -2.86 -11.93
C LYS A 103 1.31 -4.37 -12.05
N TYR A 104 0.37 -5.10 -11.47
CA TYR A 104 0.35 -6.56 -11.50
C TYR A 104 0.22 -7.16 -12.91
N LEU A 105 -0.52 -6.50 -13.81
CA LEU A 105 -0.62 -6.93 -15.22
C LEU A 105 0.66 -6.66 -16.04
N SER A 106 1.56 -5.81 -15.55
CA SER A 106 2.80 -5.42 -16.24
C SER A 106 4.06 -6.11 -15.71
N LEU A 107 3.91 -6.87 -14.61
CA LEU A 107 4.96 -7.70 -14.00
C LEU A 107 4.98 -9.09 -14.65
#